data_AF-A0A7V1ILE5-F1
#
_entry.id   AF-A0A7V1ILE5-F1
#
_cell.length_a   1.000
_cell.length_b   1.000
_cell.length_c   1.000
_cell.angle_alpha   90.00
_cell.angle_beta   90.00
_cell.angle_gamma   90.00
#
_symmetry.space_group_name_H-M   'P 1'
#
loop_
_entity.id
_entity.type
_entity.pdbx_description
1 polymer ?
#
loop_
_entity_poly.entity_id
_entity_poly.type
_entity_poly.pdbx_seq_one_letter_code
_entity_poly.pdbx_strand_id
1 'polypeptide(L)'
;MIRPRGRRGALGALLLVVLFFVGGASAETSESTWAYDLAGDLMSPYCPGRTLASCPSPQAAELVQWIALQESAGATREEVVEILVERFGEEILGAPPARGITLWAYVFPVVGFVVGGAIAFLVLRRIVAKPGLPGAAGSPFDAPAAVAAPTPEEDDLARLVDEDLAARS
;
A
#
# COMPACT_ATOMS: atom_id res chain seq x y z
N MET A 1 42.98 6.39 -4.50
CA MET A 1 41.85 7.34 -4.66
C MET A 1 40.58 6.56 -5.04
N ILE A 2 39.67 6.31 -4.10
CA ILE A 2 38.38 5.63 -4.36
C ILE A 2 37.27 6.57 -3.89
N ARG A 3 36.56 7.21 -4.83
CA ARG A 3 35.41 8.07 -4.56
C ARG A 3 34.21 7.20 -4.13
N PRO A 4 33.65 7.35 -2.91
CA PRO A 4 32.45 6.62 -2.52
C PRO A 4 31.24 7.24 -3.23
N ARG A 5 30.92 6.72 -4.43
CA ARG A 5 29.75 7.15 -5.24
C ARG A 5 28.40 6.80 -4.59
N GLY A 6 28.36 5.90 -3.61
CA GLY A 6 27.11 5.38 -3.03
C GLY A 6 26.40 6.29 -2.01
N ARG A 7 27.11 7.17 -1.29
CA ARG A 7 26.48 8.04 -0.27
C ARG A 7 25.66 9.18 -0.89
N ARG A 8 26.07 9.64 -2.08
CA ARG A 8 25.42 10.75 -2.79
C ARG A 8 24.08 10.35 -3.41
N GLY A 9 23.95 9.10 -3.86
CA GLY A 9 22.69 8.56 -4.37
C GLY A 9 21.64 8.35 -3.27
N ALA A 10 22.05 7.86 -2.11
CA ALA A 10 21.15 7.67 -0.96
C ALA A 10 20.67 9.01 -0.38
N LEU A 11 21.56 10.00 -0.26
CA LEU A 11 21.21 11.36 0.15
C LEU A 11 20.28 12.04 -0.88
N GLY A 12 20.53 11.86 -2.19
CA GLY A 12 19.68 12.41 -3.24
C GLY A 12 18.28 11.78 -3.28
N ALA A 13 18.18 10.47 -3.08
CA ALA A 13 16.90 9.77 -3.02
C ALA A 13 16.09 10.13 -1.77
N LEU A 14 16.74 10.26 -0.61
CA LEU A 14 16.09 10.70 0.62
C LEU A 14 15.58 12.15 0.50
N LEU A 15 16.38 13.02 -0.12
CA LEU A 15 15.99 14.41 -0.35
C LEU A 15 14.81 14.54 -1.33
N LEU A 16 14.78 13.71 -2.38
CA LEU A 16 13.66 13.64 -3.32
C LEU A 16 12.36 13.13 -2.67
N VAL A 17 12.43 12.11 -1.81
CA VAL A 17 11.26 11.61 -1.07
C VAL A 17 10.74 12.66 -0.07
N VAL A 18 11.64 13.36 0.63
CA VAL A 18 11.26 14.45 1.55
C VAL A 18 10.62 15.62 0.79
N LEU A 19 11.19 16.04 -0.34
CA LEU A 19 10.63 17.11 -1.17
C LEU A 19 9.26 16.74 -1.74
N PHE A 20 9.06 15.47 -2.13
CA PHE A 20 7.77 14.99 -2.60
C PHE A 20 6.71 14.98 -1.48
N PHE A 21 7.10 14.69 -0.24
CA PHE A 21 6.21 14.70 0.91
C PHE A 21 5.84 16.12 1.39
N VAL A 22 6.74 17.09 1.20
CA VAL A 22 6.53 18.50 1.59
C VAL A 22 5.73 19.28 0.53
N GLY A 23 5.76 18.87 -0.74
CA GLY A 23 5.08 19.56 -1.85
C GLY A 23 3.57 19.32 -1.98
N GLY A 24 2.96 18.49 -1.13
CA GLY A 24 1.54 18.07 -1.26
C GLY A 24 0.50 19.06 -0.73
N ALA A 25 0.90 20.21 -0.18
CA ALA A 25 -0.02 21.18 0.43
C ALA A 25 -0.14 22.46 -0.42
N SER A 26 -0.55 22.32 -1.67
CA SER A 26 -1.17 23.44 -2.40
C SER A 26 -2.67 23.35 -2.18
N ALA A 27 -3.16 24.02 -1.13
CA ALA A 27 -4.58 24.31 -1.01
C ALA A 27 -4.92 25.36 -2.08
N GLU A 28 -5.44 24.90 -3.22
CA GLU A 28 -6.16 25.77 -4.14
C GLU A 28 -7.44 26.24 -3.43
N THR A 29 -7.39 27.41 -2.80
CA THR A 29 -8.61 28.14 -2.41
C THR A 29 -9.26 28.66 -3.69
N SER A 30 -9.99 27.77 -4.36
CA SER A 30 -10.92 28.13 -5.44
C SER A 30 -12.05 28.96 -4.85
N GLU A 31 -12.44 30.01 -5.56
CA GLU A 31 -13.56 30.91 -5.27
C GLU A 31 -14.93 30.21 -5.47
N SER A 32 -15.11 29.02 -4.89
CA SER A 32 -16.42 28.37 -4.74
C SER A 32 -16.86 28.46 -3.28
N THR A 33 -18.12 28.86 -3.09
CA THR A 33 -18.76 28.90 -1.76
C THR A 33 -18.79 27.49 -1.18
N TRP A 34 -17.96 27.23 -0.18
CA TRP A 34 -17.69 25.87 0.29
C TRP A 34 -18.92 25.24 0.95
N ALA A 35 -19.91 26.04 1.40
CA ALA A 35 -21.13 25.53 2.01
C ALA A 35 -21.95 24.65 1.05
N TYR A 36 -22.08 25.05 -0.22
CA TYR A 36 -22.84 24.28 -1.20
C TYR A 36 -22.11 23.00 -1.59
N ASP A 37 -20.79 23.07 -1.75
CA ASP A 37 -19.94 21.91 -2.00
C ASP A 37 -20.03 20.93 -0.82
N LEU A 38 -19.95 21.43 0.42
CA LEU A 38 -20.09 20.62 1.62
C LEU A 38 -21.48 19.98 1.73
N ALA A 39 -22.56 20.72 1.42
CA ALA A 39 -23.91 20.15 1.41
C ALA A 39 -24.09 19.04 0.35
N GLY A 40 -23.31 19.08 -0.73
CA GLY A 40 -23.23 18.03 -1.73
C GLY A 40 -22.51 16.77 -1.23
N ASP A 41 -21.48 16.94 -0.41
CA ASP A 41 -20.68 15.84 0.13
C ASP A 41 -21.34 15.14 1.33
N LEU A 42 -22.07 15.88 2.16
CA LEU A 42 -22.71 15.35 3.37
C LEU A 42 -24.00 14.58 3.05
N MET A 43 -24.19 13.45 3.73
CA MET A 43 -25.41 12.66 3.66
C MET A 43 -26.52 13.28 4.52
N SER A 44 -27.75 13.22 4.03
CA SER A 44 -28.90 13.78 4.76
C SER A 44 -29.36 12.81 5.87
N PRO A 45 -29.47 13.25 7.14
CA PRO A 45 -30.04 12.45 8.21
C PRO A 45 -31.57 12.26 8.05
N TYR A 46 -32.20 13.04 7.17
CA TYR A 46 -33.64 13.02 6.94
C TYR A 46 -34.04 12.16 5.74
N CYS A 47 -33.11 11.90 4.82
CA CYS A 47 -33.35 11.17 3.58
C CYS A 47 -32.26 10.09 3.39
N PRO A 48 -32.54 8.79 3.62
CA PRO A 48 -31.53 7.75 3.45
C PRO A 48 -31.06 7.66 1.99
N GLY A 49 -29.75 7.59 1.78
CA GLY A 49 -29.12 7.46 0.46
C GLY A 49 -29.13 8.72 -0.40
N ARG A 50 -29.42 9.88 0.19
CA ARG A 50 -29.40 11.19 -0.49
C ARG A 50 -28.47 12.15 0.25
N THR A 51 -27.84 13.04 -0.51
CA THR A 51 -27.02 14.11 0.06
C THR A 51 -27.90 15.23 0.62
N LEU A 52 -27.33 16.06 1.49
CA LEU A 52 -27.99 17.21 2.08
C LEU A 52 -28.54 18.17 1.02
N ALA A 53 -27.78 18.41 -0.05
CA ALA A 53 -28.19 19.24 -1.18
C ALA A 53 -29.31 18.64 -2.05
N SER A 54 -29.50 17.31 -2.06
CA SER A 54 -30.48 16.61 -2.92
C SER A 54 -31.72 16.11 -2.18
N CYS A 55 -31.79 16.31 -0.86
CA CYS A 55 -32.95 15.93 -0.05
C CYS A 55 -34.05 17.01 -0.15
N PRO A 56 -35.30 16.65 -0.50
CA PRO A 56 -36.41 17.59 -0.69
C PRO A 56 -37.08 17.99 0.61
N SER A 57 -36.55 17.56 1.77
CA SER A 57 -37.15 17.87 3.06
C SER A 57 -36.88 19.33 3.44
N PRO A 58 -37.86 20.04 4.04
CA PRO A 58 -37.65 21.41 4.49
C PRO A 58 -36.55 21.51 5.55
N GLN A 59 -36.39 20.49 6.40
CA GLN A 59 -35.35 20.43 7.42
C GLN A 59 -33.94 20.36 6.82
N ALA A 60 -33.76 19.65 5.69
CA ALA A 60 -32.48 19.63 4.99
C ALA A 60 -32.17 21.01 4.39
N ALA A 61 -33.16 21.69 3.81
CA ALA A 61 -32.99 23.04 3.26
C ALA A 61 -32.63 24.08 4.33
N GLU A 62 -33.23 23.99 5.52
CA GLU A 62 -32.87 24.81 6.68
C GLU A 62 -31.42 24.54 7.12
N LEU A 63 -30.98 23.27 7.12
CA LEU A 63 -29.62 22.92 7.49
C LEU A 63 -28.60 23.46 6.48
N VAL A 64 -28.88 23.37 5.18
CA VAL A 64 -28.03 23.94 4.13
C VAL A 64 -27.92 25.46 4.27
N GLN A 65 -29.03 26.14 4.57
CA GLN A 65 -29.01 27.58 4.86
C GLN A 65 -28.17 27.89 6.10
N TRP A 66 -28.26 27.08 7.14
CA TRP A 66 -27.43 27.25 8.34
C TRP A 66 -25.92 27.11 8.01
N ILE A 67 -25.53 26.14 7.18
CA ILE A 67 -24.14 25.99 6.72
C ILE A 67 -23.69 27.24 5.96
N ALA A 68 -24.52 27.76 5.04
CA ALA A 68 -24.22 28.97 4.29
C ALA A 68 -24.11 30.22 5.19
N LEU A 69 -24.93 30.32 6.24
CA LEU A 69 -24.78 31.36 7.26
C LEU A 69 -23.43 31.25 7.96
N GLN A 70 -23.03 30.04 8.32
CA GLN A 70 -21.79 29.80 9.04
C GLN A 70 -20.55 30.12 8.20
N GLU A 71 -20.61 29.86 6.90
CA GLU A 71 -19.62 30.35 5.93
C GLU A 71 -19.56 31.87 5.89
N SER A 72 -20.72 32.55 5.80
CA SER A 72 -20.76 34.02 5.80
C SER A 72 -20.28 34.63 7.12
N ALA A 73 -20.40 33.89 8.22
CA ALA A 73 -19.90 34.26 9.55
C ALA A 73 -18.39 34.06 9.70
N GLY A 74 -17.69 33.53 8.68
CA GLY A 74 -16.25 33.32 8.67
C GLY A 74 -15.80 32.03 9.36
N ALA A 75 -16.71 31.08 9.60
CA ALA A 75 -16.33 29.77 10.12
C ALA A 75 -15.61 28.95 9.05
N THR A 76 -14.76 28.03 9.50
CA THR A 76 -14.07 27.09 8.61
C THR A 76 -14.97 25.89 8.29
N ARG A 77 -14.73 25.27 7.13
CA ARG A 77 -15.46 24.07 6.70
C ARG A 77 -15.37 22.96 7.74
N GLU A 78 -14.18 22.74 8.29
CA GLU A 78 -13.87 21.68 9.24
C GLU A 78 -14.62 21.86 10.56
N GLU A 79 -14.72 23.09 11.05
CA GLU A 79 -15.42 23.42 12.29
C GLU A 79 -16.93 23.19 12.15
N VAL A 80 -17.51 23.55 11.01
CA VAL A 80 -18.93 23.27 10.73
C VAL A 80 -19.20 21.78 10.61
N VAL A 81 -18.30 21.04 9.96
CA VAL A 81 -18.38 19.58 9.89
C VAL A 81 -18.31 18.96 11.28
N GLU A 82 -17.42 19.43 12.16
CA GLU A 82 -17.32 18.95 13.54
C GLU A 82 -18.62 19.15 14.32
N ILE A 83 -19.20 20.35 14.25
CA ILE A 83 -20.51 20.63 14.87
C ILE A 83 -21.60 19.71 14.32
N LEU A 84 -21.60 19.44 13.01
CA LEU A 84 -22.58 18.54 12.40
C LEU A 84 -22.40 17.09 12.84
N VAL A 85 -21.15 16.62 12.97
CA VAL A 85 -20.84 15.27 13.48
C VAL A 85 -21.21 15.13 14.95
N GLU A 86 -20.97 16.15 15.77
CA GLU A 86 -21.39 16.15 17.17
C GLU A 86 -22.91 16.08 17.32
N ARG A 87 -23.65 16.73 16.40
CA ARG A 87 -25.13 16.79 16.45
C ARG A 87 -25.83 15.59 15.81
N PHE A 88 -25.30 15.05 14.71
CA PHE A 88 -25.96 14.01 13.90
C PHE A 88 -25.17 12.70 13.83
N GLY A 89 -23.96 12.65 14.37
CA GLY A 89 -23.07 11.49 14.32
C GLY A 89 -22.23 11.40 13.04
N GLU A 90 -21.37 10.37 12.98
CA GLU A 90 -20.47 10.14 11.84
C GLU A 90 -21.20 9.70 10.55
N GLU A 91 -22.46 9.27 10.65
CA GLU A 91 -23.27 8.88 9.49
C GLU A 91 -23.46 10.02 8.48
N ILE A 92 -23.38 11.27 8.93
CA ILE A 92 -23.53 12.45 8.06
C ILE A 92 -22.37 12.60 7.07
N LEU A 93 -21.19 12.04 7.36
CA LEU A 93 -20.00 12.17 6.52
C LEU A 93 -19.95 11.16 5.37
N GLY A 94 -20.84 10.16 5.35
CA GLY A 94 -20.82 9.07 4.37
C GLY A 94 -19.61 8.13 4.46
N ALA A 95 -18.51 8.57 5.08
CA ALA A 95 -17.32 7.80 5.41
C ALA A 95 -16.78 8.23 6.79
N PRO A 96 -16.22 7.31 7.60
CA PRO A 96 -15.68 7.64 8.90
C PRO A 96 -14.57 8.70 8.76
N PRO A 97 -14.59 9.80 9.54
CA PRO A 97 -13.60 10.85 9.43
C PRO A 97 -12.21 10.30 9.77
N ALA A 98 -11.19 10.76 9.02
CA ALA A 98 -9.78 10.45 9.28
C ALA A 98 -9.25 11.21 10.51
N ARG A 99 -9.94 11.13 11.66
CA ARG A 99 -9.53 11.75 12.92
C ARG A 99 -9.17 10.66 13.94
N GLY A 100 -8.09 10.87 14.70
CA GLY A 100 -7.67 9.97 15.79
C GLY A 100 -7.17 8.59 15.31
N ILE A 101 -7.80 7.51 15.78
CA ILE A 101 -7.34 6.13 15.52
C ILE A 101 -7.56 5.75 14.03
N THR A 102 -8.56 6.33 13.37
CA THR A 102 -8.80 6.15 11.93
C THR A 102 -7.58 6.57 11.10
N LEU A 103 -6.81 7.56 11.56
CA LEU A 103 -5.57 8.01 10.93
C LEU A 103 -4.50 6.89 10.90
N TRP A 104 -4.42 6.05 11.94
CA TRP A 104 -3.55 4.89 11.93
C TRP A 104 -3.98 3.86 10.87
N ALA A 105 -5.27 3.70 10.59
CA ALA A 105 -5.74 2.81 9.53
C ALA A 105 -5.22 3.24 8.14
N TYR A 106 -5.01 4.54 7.91
CA TYR A 106 -4.42 5.07 6.68
C TYR A 106 -2.88 5.11 6.71
N VAL A 107 -2.26 5.40 7.86
CA VAL A 107 -0.80 5.51 8.00
C VAL A 107 -0.14 4.12 8.06
N PHE A 108 -0.75 3.16 8.72
CA PHE A 108 -0.22 1.80 8.89
C PHE A 108 0.11 1.09 7.57
N PRO A 109 -0.71 1.09 6.51
CA PRO A 109 -0.36 0.44 5.25
C PRO A 109 0.86 1.08 4.57
N VAL A 110 0.97 2.42 4.61
CA VAL A 110 2.12 3.13 4.02
C VAL A 110 3.39 2.84 4.82
N VAL A 111 3.33 2.94 6.14
CA VAL A 111 4.47 2.67 7.03
C VAL A 111 4.89 1.20 6.92
N GLY A 112 3.94 0.27 6.94
CA GLY A 112 4.20 -1.16 6.78
C GLY A 112 4.90 -1.48 5.46
N PHE A 113 4.48 -0.85 4.36
CA PHE A 113 5.13 -1.03 3.06
C PHE A 113 6.57 -0.49 3.05
N VAL A 114 6.80 0.72 3.58
CA VAL A 114 8.13 1.33 3.64
C VAL A 114 9.07 0.54 4.54
N VAL A 115 8.63 0.17 5.74
CA VAL A 115 9.43 -0.60 6.71
C VAL A 115 9.69 -2.01 6.17
N GLY A 116 8.67 -2.69 5.67
CA GLY A 116 8.80 -4.02 5.08
C GLY A 116 9.74 -4.03 3.88
N GLY A 117 9.59 -3.06 2.97
CA GLY A 117 10.46 -2.89 1.80
C GLY A 117 11.91 -2.58 2.18
N ALA A 118 12.13 -1.72 3.18
CA ALA A 118 13.46 -1.41 3.69
C ALA A 118 14.14 -2.63 4.30
N ILE A 119 13.44 -3.42 5.12
CA ILE A 119 13.96 -4.65 5.71
C ILE A 119 14.29 -5.66 4.61
N ALA A 120 13.37 -5.91 3.68
CA ALA A 120 13.58 -6.82 2.56
C ALA A 120 14.79 -6.42 1.72
N PHE A 121 14.93 -5.12 1.40
CA PHE A 121 16.08 -4.60 0.67
C PHE A 121 17.40 -4.79 1.42
N LEU A 122 17.43 -4.54 2.72
CA LEU A 122 18.64 -4.72 3.55
C LEU A 122 19.05 -6.20 3.63
N VAL A 123 18.09 -7.10 3.81
CA VAL A 123 18.31 -8.55 3.84
C VAL A 123 18.83 -9.03 2.50
N LEU A 124 18.15 -8.66 1.40
CA LEU A 124 18.55 -9.05 0.05
C LEU A 124 19.94 -8.52 -0.30
N ARG A 125 20.23 -7.26 0.05
CA ARG A 125 21.56 -6.68 -0.12
C ARG A 125 22.62 -7.43 0.69
N ARG A 126 22.31 -7.89 1.90
CA ARG A 126 23.25 -8.63 2.74
C ARG A 126 23.53 -10.03 2.20
N ILE A 127 22.55 -10.67 1.57
CA ILE A 127 22.68 -11.97 0.92
C ILE A 127 23.49 -11.84 -0.38
N VAL A 128 23.22 -10.80 -1.18
CA VAL A 128 23.86 -10.58 -2.49
C VAL A 128 25.25 -9.94 -2.38
N ALA A 129 25.58 -9.23 -1.30
CA ALA A 129 26.86 -8.55 -1.11
C ALA A 129 28.04 -9.46 -0.69
N LYS A 130 27.99 -10.77 -0.97
CA LYS A 130 29.18 -11.62 -0.97
C LYS A 130 29.72 -11.78 -2.40
N PRO A 131 30.81 -11.08 -2.77
CA PRO A 131 31.67 -11.55 -3.84
C PRO A 131 33.12 -11.72 -3.40
N GLY A 132 33.63 -12.94 -3.62
CA GLY A 132 35.03 -13.34 -3.57
C GLY A 132 35.10 -14.81 -3.14
N LEU A 133 35.30 -15.78 -4.04
CA LEU A 133 36.49 -15.92 -4.89
C LEU A 133 36.20 -16.70 -6.21
N PRO A 134 37.19 -16.95 -7.09
CA PRO A 134 37.40 -16.28 -8.37
C PRO A 134 37.25 -17.20 -9.60
N GLY A 135 37.15 -16.59 -10.79
CA GLY A 135 37.68 -17.18 -12.02
C GLY A 135 36.96 -18.41 -12.59
N ALA A 136 36.25 -18.17 -13.68
CA ALA A 136 35.97 -19.10 -14.79
C ALA A 136 36.69 -20.47 -14.75
N ALA A 137 36.00 -21.49 -14.24
CA ALA A 137 36.06 -22.86 -14.74
C ALA A 137 34.80 -23.60 -14.24
N GLY A 138 33.86 -23.85 -15.14
CA GLY A 138 32.60 -24.53 -14.85
C GLY A 138 31.42 -23.82 -15.51
N SER A 139 31.24 -24.05 -16.80
CA SER A 139 29.94 -23.82 -17.46
C SER A 139 28.85 -24.56 -16.66
N PRO A 140 27.57 -24.13 -16.66
CA PRO A 140 26.46 -24.88 -16.06
C PRO A 140 26.29 -26.30 -16.63
N PHE A 141 27.11 -26.67 -17.62
CA PHE A 141 27.16 -28.00 -18.23
C PHE A 141 28.20 -28.95 -17.61
N ASP A 142 29.04 -28.51 -16.65
CA ASP A 142 30.04 -29.39 -16.00
C ASP A 142 29.72 -29.64 -14.51
N ALA A 143 28.75 -30.52 -14.26
CA ALA A 143 28.84 -31.74 -13.41
C ALA A 143 27.47 -32.16 -12.81
N PRO A 144 27.11 -33.47 -12.73
CA PRO A 144 27.84 -34.66 -13.15
C PRO A 144 27.09 -35.49 -14.21
N ALA A 145 27.77 -35.80 -15.32
CA ALA A 145 27.52 -37.04 -16.06
C ALA A 145 28.11 -38.23 -15.28
N ALA A 146 27.62 -38.41 -14.06
CA ALA A 146 27.67 -39.64 -13.29
C ALA A 146 26.25 -39.75 -12.72
N VAL A 147 25.25 -40.03 -13.55
CA VAL A 147 24.80 -41.42 -13.74
C VAL A 147 25.25 -42.24 -12.55
N ALA A 148 24.31 -42.41 -11.63
CA ALA A 148 24.39 -43.36 -10.54
C ALA A 148 25.15 -44.59 -11.02
N ALA A 149 26.30 -44.86 -10.41
CA ALA A 149 26.91 -46.16 -10.52
C ALA A 149 25.82 -47.17 -10.12
N PRO A 150 25.58 -48.23 -10.91
CA PRO A 150 24.58 -49.23 -10.57
C PRO A 150 24.88 -49.72 -9.16
N THR A 151 23.91 -49.61 -8.26
CA THR A 151 24.06 -50.20 -6.95
C THR A 151 23.98 -51.73 -7.12
N PRO A 152 24.67 -52.52 -6.29
CA PRO A 152 24.67 -53.98 -6.40
C PRO A 152 23.26 -54.61 -6.43
N GLU A 153 22.26 -53.92 -5.86
CA GLU A 153 20.85 -54.34 -5.89
C GLU A 153 20.21 -54.24 -7.29
N GLU A 154 20.61 -53.29 -8.14
CA GLU A 154 20.06 -53.13 -9.49
C GLU A 154 20.51 -54.26 -10.43
N ASP A 155 21.76 -54.71 -10.29
CA ASP A 155 22.32 -55.86 -11.03
C ASP A 155 21.68 -57.20 -10.60
N ASP A 156 21.29 -57.32 -9.33
CA ASP A 156 20.56 -58.49 -8.81
C ASP A 156 19.10 -58.50 -9.31
N LEU A 157 18.46 -57.34 -9.38
CA LEU A 157 17.10 -57.21 -9.89
C LEU A 157 17.01 -57.48 -11.39
N ALA A 158 17.97 -56.98 -12.18
CA ALA A 158 18.03 -57.25 -13.62
C ALA A 158 18.15 -58.75 -13.92
N ARG A 159 18.96 -59.47 -13.13
CA ARG A 159 19.15 -60.92 -13.28
C ARG A 159 17.90 -61.73 -12.96
N LEU A 160 17.16 -61.33 -11.92
CA LEU A 160 15.89 -61.97 -11.55
C LEU A 160 14.80 -61.75 -12.62
N VAL A 161 14.78 -60.58 -13.25
CA VAL A 161 13.84 -60.27 -14.32
C VAL A 161 14.14 -61.08 -15.58
N ASP A 162 15.42 -61.20 -15.96
CA ASP A 162 15.83 -62.01 -17.11
C ASP A 162 15.55 -63.52 -16.90
N GLU A 163 15.71 -64.01 -15.66
CA GLU A 163 15.36 -65.39 -15.30
C GLU A 163 13.85 -65.65 -15.35
N ASP A 164 13.02 -64.70 -14.90
CA ASP A 164 11.56 -64.80 -14.94
C ASP A 164 11.02 -64.70 -16.38
N LEU A 165 11.69 -63.95 -17.26
CA LEU A 165 11.38 -63.88 -18.68
C LEU A 165 11.75 -65.18 -19.41
N ALA A 166 12.90 -65.78 -19.10
CA ALA A 166 13.33 -67.05 -19.68
C ALA A 166 12.49 -68.25 -19.21
N ALA A 167 11.99 -68.23 -17.98
CA ALA A 167 11.10 -69.27 -17.46
C ALA A 167 9.68 -69.24 -18.08
N ARG A 168 9.31 -68.11 -18.70
CA ARG A 168 8.00 -67.88 -19.32
C ARG A 168 7.98 -68.06 -20.84
N SER A 169 9.12 -68.32 -21.47
CA SER A 169 9.27 -68.64 -22.90
C SER A 169 9.52 -70.13 -23.13
#